data_AF-A0A520B5F9-F1
#
_entry.id   AF-A0A520B5F9-F1
#
_cell.length_a   1.000
_cell.length_b   1.000
_cell.length_c   1.000
_cell.angle_alpha   90.00
_cell.angle_beta   90.00
_cell.angle_gamma   90.00
#
_symmetry.space_group_name_H-M   'P 1'
#
loop_
_entity.id
_entity.type
_entity.pdbx_description
1 polymer ?
#
loop_
_entity_poly.entity_id
_entity_poly.type
_entity_poly.pdbx_seq_one_letter_code
_entity_poly.pdbx_strand_id
1 'polypeptide(L)' 'MENPQQKSELCTFLQKVKQLRGFGDMNSYSLVTEFKGLGNIPEYKIRTIIEDLSSPKTWNNGKLIFIETVLENILEN' A
#
# COMPACT_ATOMS: atom_id res chain seq x y z
N MET A 1 22.61 0.15 -0.90
CA MET A 1 22.74 -0.01 0.55
C MET A 1 21.32 -0.06 1.08
N GLU A 2 20.89 -1.21 1.62
CA GLU A 2 19.63 -1.30 2.36
C GLU A 2 19.62 -0.21 3.44
N ASN A 3 18.56 0.60 3.51
CA ASN A 3 18.41 1.62 4.53
C ASN A 3 17.50 1.05 5.64
N PRO A 4 18.04 0.65 6.81
CA PRO A 4 17.25 0.04 7.88
C PRO A 4 16.07 0.90 8.34
N GLN A 5 16.19 2.22 8.19
CA GLN A 5 15.12 3.18 8.45
C GLN A 5 13.91 2.94 7.55
N GLN A 6 14.14 2.75 6.25
CA GLN A 6 13.10 2.56 5.24
C GLN A 6 12.33 1.24 5.44
N LYS A 7 13.04 0.17 5.81
CA LYS A 7 12.41 -1.12 6.16
C LYS A 7 11.48 -0.98 7.37
N SER A 8 11.91 -0.24 8.39
CA SER A 8 11.12 0.03 9.60
C SER A 8 9.88 0.88 9.29
N GLU A 9 10.04 1.89 8.43
CA GLU A 9 8.94 2.74 7.95
C GLU A 9 7.91 1.91 7.17
N LEU A 10 8.35 1.04 6.26
CA LEU A 10 7.48 0.14 5.51
C LEU A 10 6.75 -0.87 6.42
N CYS A 11 7.42 -1.42 7.44
CA CYS A 11 6.78 -2.28 8.44
C CYS A 11 5.67 -1.55 9.21
N THR A 12 5.90 -0.29 9.56
CA THR A 12 4.90 0.57 10.23
C THR A 12 3.76 0.91 9.28
N PHE A 13 4.08 1.24 8.04
CA PHE A 13 3.12 1.52 6.98
C PHE A 13 2.20 0.33 6.71
N LEU A 14 2.74 -0.90 6.69
CA LEU A 14 1.96 -2.13 6.54
C LEU A 14 0.84 -2.25 7.58
N GLN A 15 1.10 -1.85 8.83
CA GLN A 15 0.07 -1.88 9.88
C GLN A 15 -1.07 -0.91 9.58
N LYS A 16 -0.77 0.28 9.03
CA LYS A 16 -1.79 1.25 8.61
C LYS A 16 -2.69 0.66 7.51
N VAL A 17 -2.10 0.02 6.50
CA VAL A 17 -2.86 -0.61 5.40
C VAL A 17 -3.76 -1.74 5.92
N LYS A 18 -3.26 -2.58 6.83
CA LYS A 18 -4.05 -3.66 7.46
C LYS A 18 -5.26 -3.13 8.23
N GLN A 19 -5.18 -1.93 8.80
CA GLN A 19 -6.26 -1.30 9.56
C GLN A 19 -7.36 -0.64 8.72
N LEU A 20 -7.22 -0.57 7.38
CA LEU A 20 -8.28 -0.04 6.51
C LEU A 20 -9.59 -0.81 6.71
N ARG A 21 -10.69 -0.09 6.96
CA ARG A 21 -11.94 -0.66 7.50
C ARG A 21 -12.94 -1.12 6.44
N GLY A 22 -12.81 -0.66 5.21
CA GLY A 22 -13.70 -1.03 4.11
C GLY A 22 -13.75 0.02 3.00
N PHE A 23 -14.61 -0.23 2.02
CA PHE A 23 -14.88 0.72 0.95
C PHE A 23 -15.33 2.08 1.51
N GLY A 24 -14.82 3.17 0.93
CA GLY A 24 -15.09 4.54 1.39
C GLY A 24 -14.21 5.02 2.54
N ASP A 25 -13.28 4.19 3.05
CA ASP A 25 -12.27 4.64 4.00
C ASP A 25 -11.33 5.65 3.34
N MET A 26 -11.49 6.94 3.65
CA MET A 26 -10.69 8.03 3.06
C MET A 26 -9.19 7.86 3.30
N ASN A 27 -8.79 7.10 4.33
CA ASN A 27 -7.38 6.82 4.57
C ASN A 27 -6.76 6.00 3.44
N SER A 28 -7.54 5.21 2.69
CA SER A 28 -7.02 4.36 1.63
C SER A 28 -6.26 5.15 0.55
N TYR A 29 -6.80 6.27 0.08
CA TYR A 29 -6.13 7.14 -0.91
C TYR A 29 -4.92 7.89 -0.33
N SER A 30 -5.01 8.35 0.92
CA SER A 30 -3.89 8.98 1.61
C SER A 30 -2.72 8.01 1.78
N LEU A 31 -3.00 6.76 2.14
CA LEU A 31 -1.99 5.72 2.27
C LEU A 31 -1.34 5.39 0.93
N VAL A 32 -2.10 5.32 -0.18
CA VAL A 32 -1.48 5.11 -1.50
C VAL A 32 -0.51 6.24 -1.86
N THR A 33 -0.85 7.48 -1.51
CA THR A 33 0.03 8.64 -1.74
C THR A 33 1.29 8.57 -0.87
N GLU A 34 1.14 8.24 0.41
CA GLU A 34 2.27 8.01 1.33
C GLU A 34 3.17 6.90 0.82
N PHE A 35 2.60 5.80 0.30
CA PHE A 35 3.35 4.66 -0.20
C PHE A 35 4.27 5.01 -1.38
N LYS A 36 3.84 5.89 -2.28
CA LYS A 36 4.68 6.38 -3.40
C LYS A 36 5.99 7.02 -2.92
N GLY A 37 6.03 7.56 -1.70
CA GLY A 37 7.23 8.17 -1.12
C GLY A 37 8.12 7.20 -0.35
N LEU A 38 7.64 5.98 -0.06
CA LEU A 38 8.33 5.00 0.79
C LEU A 38 9.01 3.87 0.02
N GLY A 39 8.66 3.65 -1.26
CA GLY A 39 9.21 2.57 -2.08
C GLY A 39 9.35 2.94 -3.55
N ASN A 40 10.15 2.16 -4.28
CA ASN A 40 10.27 2.27 -5.74
C ASN A 40 9.15 1.46 -6.42
N ILE A 41 7.91 1.94 -6.28
CA ILE A 41 6.75 1.20 -6.78
C ILE A 41 6.45 1.63 -8.23
N PRO A 42 6.33 0.68 -9.16
CA PRO A 42 5.89 0.97 -10.51
C PRO A 42 4.51 1.66 -10.53
N GLU A 43 4.36 2.70 -11.35
CA GLU A 43 3.14 3.49 -11.41
C GLU A 43 1.89 2.65 -11.72
N TYR A 44 2.03 1.60 -12.54
CA TYR A 44 0.92 0.70 -12.87
C TYR A 44 0.39 -0.05 -11.63
N LYS A 45 1.25 -0.48 -10.70
CA LYS A 45 0.82 -1.15 -9.45
C LYS A 45 0.00 -0.19 -8.59
N ILE A 46 0.47 1.06 -8.47
CA ILE A 46 -0.27 2.09 -7.73
C ILE A 46 -1.64 2.34 -8.37
N ARG A 47 -1.69 2.45 -9.70
CA ARG A 47 -2.94 2.64 -10.43
C ARG A 47 -3.91 1.49 -10.18
N THR A 48 -3.45 0.23 -10.27
CA THR A 48 -4.27 -0.95 -9.98
C THR A 48 -4.82 -0.93 -8.54
N ILE A 49 -3.99 -0.58 -7.56
CA ILE A 49 -4.44 -0.46 -6.16
C ILE A 49 -5.55 0.59 -6.04
N ILE A 50 -5.39 1.77 -6.65
CA ILE A 50 -6.40 2.84 -6.61
C ILE A 50 -7.69 2.39 -7.29
N GLU A 51 -7.60 1.81 -8.49
CA GLU A 51 -8.75 1.33 -9.26
C GLU A 51 -9.55 0.33 -8.43
N ASP A 52 -8.90 -0.65 -7.80
CA ASP A 52 -9.59 -1.66 -7.01
C ASP A 52 -10.18 -1.11 -5.70
N LEU A 53 -9.49 -0.18 -5.01
CA LEU A 53 -10.00 0.49 -3.81
C LEU A 53 -11.19 1.42 -4.12
N SER A 54 -11.34 1.86 -5.37
CA SER A 54 -12.40 2.78 -5.80
C SER A 54 -13.77 2.14 -6.02
N SER A 55 -13.89 0.82 -5.91
CA SER A 55 -15.17 0.11 -6.05
C SER A 55 -15.44 -0.82 -4.87
N PRO A 56 -16.69 -0.87 -4.34
CA PRO A 56 -17.04 -1.79 -3.27
C PRO A 56 -16.80 -3.27 -3.62
N LYS A 57 -16.96 -3.62 -4.90
CA LYS A 57 -16.82 -5.01 -5.39
C LYS A 57 -15.37 -5.48 -5.38
N THR A 58 -14.44 -4.55 -5.61
CA THR A 58 -13.01 -4.81 -5.79
C THR A 58 -12.19 -4.39 -4.59
N TRP A 59 -12.78 -3.68 -3.63
CA TRP A 59 -12.06 -3.09 -2.50
C TRP A 59 -11.22 -4.11 -1.71
N ASN A 60 -11.77 -5.28 -1.42
CA ASN A 60 -11.05 -6.33 -0.70
C ASN A 60 -9.82 -6.79 -1.49
N ASN A 61 -9.95 -6.91 -2.81
CA ASN A 61 -8.86 -7.25 -3.71
C ASN A 61 -7.79 -6.15 -3.71
N GLY A 62 -8.20 -4.88 -3.83
CA GLY A 62 -7.31 -3.73 -3.80
C GLY A 62 -6.51 -3.65 -2.51
N LYS A 63 -7.16 -3.91 -1.36
CA LYS A 63 -6.46 -3.99 -0.06
C LYS A 63 -5.45 -5.14 0.00
N LEU A 64 -5.78 -6.32 -0.55
CA LEU A 64 -4.86 -7.45 -0.60
C LEU A 64 -3.63 -7.14 -1.47
N ILE A 65 -3.84 -6.66 -2.70
CA ILE A 65 -2.76 -6.25 -3.61
C ILE A 65 -1.89 -5.18 -2.96
N PHE A 66 -2.49 -4.23 -2.23
CA PHE A 66 -1.75 -3.20 -1.52
C PHE A 66 -0.86 -3.79 -0.43
N ILE A 67 -1.39 -4.69 0.40
CA ILE A 67 -0.63 -5.40 1.43
C ILE A 67 0.53 -6.19 0.82
N GLU A 68 0.29 -6.94 -0.26
CA GLU A 68 1.30 -7.72 -0.96
C GLU A 68 2.40 -6.82 -1.52
N THR A 69 2.04 -5.71 -2.16
CA THR A 69 3.01 -4.77 -2.72
C THR A 69 3.89 -4.15 -1.64
N VAL A 70 3.33 -3.82 -0.46
CA VAL A 70 4.12 -3.34 0.69
C VAL A 70 5.09 -4.42 1.18
N LEU A 71 4.64 -5.68 1.27
CA LEU A 71 5.49 -6.80 1.69
C LEU A 71 6.64 -7.05 0.71
N GLU A 72 6.38 -7.02 -0.60
CA GLU A 72 7.41 -7.11 -1.63
C GLU A 72 8.49 -6.03 -1.43
N ASN A 73 8.08 -4.77 -1.21
CA ASN A 73 9.02 -3.68 -0.97
C ASN A 73 9.82 -3.83 0.34
N ILE A 74 9.29 -4.51 1.36
CA ILE A 74 10.03 -4.83 2.60
C ILE A 74 11.08 -5.93 2.36
N LEU A 75 10.84 -6.84 1.41
CA LEU A 75 11.74 -7.94 1.10
C LEU A 75 12.85 -7.50 0.13
N GLU A 76 12.57 -6.53 -0.74
CA GLU A 76 13.54 -5.94 -1.69
C GLU A 76 14.48 -4.90 -1.06
N ASN A 77 14.15 -4.37 0.14
CA ASN A 77 14.94 -3.39 0.91
C ASN A 77 15.38 -3.89 2.29
#